data_AF-A0A165KT67-F1
#
_entry.id   AF-A0A165KT67-F1
#
_cell.length_a   1.000
_cell.length_b   1.000
_cell.length_c   1.000
_cell.angle_alpha   90.00
_cell.angle_beta   90.00
_cell.angle_gamma   90.00
#
_symmetry.space_group_name_H-M   'P 1'
#
loop_
_entity.id
_entity.type
_entity.pdbx_description
1 polymer ?
#
loop_
_entity_poly.entity_id
_entity_poly.type
_entity_poly.pdbx_seq_one_letter_code
_entity_poly.pdbx_strand_id
1 'polypeptide(L)'
;MSAPVALSIVFAAAAAISGANAQTSTSVAPLADQTYAYSALPYQVEPYGGERGNQVGYNKCNSTTENQESYCQTLIANGIDDFCLWSSPNSNDTIGTSEAYEVAWCAAKGHGTRIMPDGTLLGVQHITTPDYVMIVGYIDQTQVNLAADDYGGELDPHGADLMGNPMGGMVYSNQYPSGNTDNSTLTQVIEWKQFIGGNQFCLMICDPSKTSSTNVGLCNNVYDEVGITYNCPNSAQKGVYEVCDGDSMTPIGQYVSNGVTTTWTQPWSGTWTVPYTPTVPASSNCRTYASTDLYKADVTPTASGSGSAAGASATGKSGASNSSKSGSSAGASATGSSSSASHVIVSGFATVLGVAAAVAFLA
;
A
#
# COMPACT_ATOMS: atom_id res chain seq x y z
N MET A 1 -13.19 -77.70 -50.39
CA MET A 1 -14.01 -78.43 -49.42
C MET A 1 -13.64 -77.95 -48.03
N SER A 2 -14.61 -77.29 -47.39
CA SER A 2 -14.87 -77.16 -45.94
C SER A 2 -13.77 -76.76 -44.94
N ALA A 3 -14.03 -75.62 -44.27
CA ALA A 3 -13.44 -75.04 -43.05
C ALA A 3 -13.67 -75.93 -41.79
N PRO A 4 -13.40 -75.51 -40.51
CA PRO A 4 -12.84 -74.24 -39.99
C PRO A 4 -11.82 -74.40 -38.83
N VAL A 5 -11.13 -73.32 -38.44
CA VAL A 5 -10.62 -73.16 -37.05
C VAL A 5 -11.08 -71.81 -36.52
N ALA A 6 -11.74 -71.86 -35.38
CA ALA A 6 -12.52 -70.80 -34.77
C ALA A 6 -11.67 -69.66 -34.21
N LEU A 7 -12.15 -68.45 -34.45
CA LEU A 7 -11.70 -67.21 -33.82
C LEU A 7 -12.45 -67.04 -32.50
N SER A 8 -11.78 -67.19 -31.37
CA SER A 8 -12.29 -66.82 -30.04
C SER A 8 -11.18 -66.14 -29.26
N ILE A 9 -11.19 -64.82 -29.23
CA ILE A 9 -10.43 -64.05 -28.23
C ILE A 9 -11.43 -63.18 -27.49
N VAL A 10 -11.60 -63.54 -26.22
CA VAL A 10 -12.40 -62.85 -25.21
C VAL A 10 -11.78 -61.47 -24.97
N PHE A 11 -12.52 -60.40 -25.29
CA PHE A 11 -12.21 -59.07 -24.76
C PHE A 11 -12.65 -59.03 -23.29
N ALA A 12 -11.69 -59.18 -22.37
CA ALA A 12 -11.90 -58.91 -20.97
C ALA A 12 -11.86 -57.38 -20.75
N ALA A 13 -12.96 -56.83 -20.25
CA ALA A 13 -13.05 -55.46 -19.78
C ALA A 13 -12.15 -55.28 -18.55
N ALA A 14 -11.12 -54.44 -18.66
CA ALA A 14 -10.43 -53.86 -17.52
C ALA A 14 -10.76 -52.37 -17.49
N ALA A 15 -11.84 -52.02 -16.81
CA ALA A 15 -12.08 -50.63 -16.40
C ALA A 15 -11.02 -50.30 -15.33
N ALA A 16 -9.89 -49.74 -15.75
CA ALA A 16 -8.98 -49.06 -14.85
C ALA A 16 -9.71 -47.81 -14.35
N ILE A 17 -10.28 -47.90 -13.16
CA ILE A 17 -10.71 -46.73 -12.40
C ILE A 17 -9.42 -46.06 -11.96
N SER A 18 -8.86 -45.23 -12.84
CA SER A 18 -7.95 -44.17 -12.44
C SER A 18 -8.78 -43.23 -11.58
N GLY A 19 -8.84 -43.52 -10.28
CA GLY A 19 -9.21 -42.54 -9.28
C GLY A 19 -8.16 -41.45 -9.38
N ALA A 20 -8.40 -40.47 -10.26
CA ALA A 20 -7.82 -39.17 -10.11
C ALA A 20 -8.21 -38.74 -8.69
N ASN A 21 -7.25 -38.78 -7.78
CA ASN A 21 -7.31 -37.91 -6.61
C ASN A 21 -7.39 -36.51 -7.22
N ALA A 22 -8.62 -36.02 -7.39
CA ALA A 22 -8.85 -34.60 -7.44
C ALA A 22 -8.34 -34.10 -6.08
N GLN A 23 -7.08 -33.69 -6.03
CA GLN A 23 -6.68 -32.69 -5.07
C GLN A 23 -7.61 -31.52 -5.36
N THR A 24 -8.69 -31.41 -4.59
CA THR A 24 -9.40 -30.17 -4.41
C THR A 24 -8.40 -29.20 -3.78
N SER A 25 -7.52 -28.62 -4.60
CA SER A 25 -7.04 -27.28 -4.29
C SER A 25 -8.31 -26.43 -4.40
N THR A 26 -8.90 -26.09 -3.26
CA THR A 26 -9.84 -24.97 -3.21
C THR A 26 -9.00 -23.73 -3.51
N SER A 27 -8.71 -23.46 -4.78
CA SER A 27 -8.08 -22.21 -5.17
C SER A 27 -9.11 -21.14 -4.87
N VAL A 28 -8.88 -20.36 -3.82
CA VAL A 28 -9.59 -19.10 -3.64
C VAL A 28 -9.29 -18.25 -4.88
N ALA A 29 -10.32 -17.58 -5.41
CA ALA A 29 -10.11 -16.69 -6.55
C ALA A 29 -9.09 -15.61 -6.17
N PRO A 30 -8.27 -15.11 -7.10
CA PRO A 30 -7.42 -13.95 -6.83
C PRO A 30 -8.20 -12.83 -6.12
N LEU A 31 -7.60 -12.14 -5.15
CA LEU A 31 -8.27 -11.06 -4.41
C LEU A 31 -8.81 -9.99 -5.37
N ALA A 32 -8.06 -9.67 -6.42
CA ALA A 32 -8.48 -8.72 -7.46
C ALA A 32 -9.73 -9.18 -8.25
N ASP A 33 -10.06 -10.47 -8.25
CA ASP A 33 -11.27 -11.01 -8.90
C ASP A 33 -12.49 -11.02 -7.95
N GLN A 34 -12.33 -10.63 -6.69
CA GLN A 34 -13.37 -10.72 -5.68
C GLN A 34 -14.07 -9.37 -5.46
N THR A 35 -15.40 -9.37 -5.57
CA THR A 35 -16.21 -8.15 -5.39
C THR A 35 -17.24 -8.33 -4.28
N TYR A 36 -17.28 -7.38 -3.36
CA TYR A 36 -18.24 -7.32 -2.26
C TYR A 36 -18.81 -5.91 -2.13
N ALA A 37 -20.14 -5.82 -1.97
CA ALA A 37 -20.72 -4.59 -1.45
C ALA A 37 -20.21 -4.35 -0.02
N TYR A 38 -19.95 -3.09 0.35
CA TYR A 38 -19.43 -2.75 1.69
C TYR A 38 -20.29 -3.34 2.83
N SER A 39 -21.61 -3.30 2.68
CA SER A 39 -22.57 -3.86 3.65
C SER A 39 -22.64 -5.38 3.68
N ALA A 40 -22.03 -6.06 2.71
CA ALA A 40 -22.05 -7.51 2.53
C ALA A 40 -20.66 -8.15 2.62
N LEU A 41 -19.66 -7.42 3.14
CA LEU A 41 -18.32 -7.95 3.38
C LEU A 41 -18.38 -9.22 4.25
N PRO A 42 -17.65 -10.29 3.90
CA PRO A 42 -17.46 -11.43 4.79
C PRO A 42 -16.63 -11.01 6.01
N TYR A 43 -16.60 -11.83 7.07
CA TYR A 43 -15.74 -11.53 8.23
C TYR A 43 -14.25 -11.57 7.85
N GLN A 44 -13.88 -12.50 6.98
CA GLN A 44 -12.57 -12.61 6.32
C GLN A 44 -12.82 -12.93 4.85
N VAL A 45 -12.14 -12.23 3.95
CA VAL A 45 -12.16 -12.48 2.50
C VAL A 45 -11.29 -13.68 2.15
N GLU A 46 -10.14 -13.82 2.83
CA GLU A 46 -9.14 -14.87 2.62
C GLU A 46 -8.96 -15.77 3.87
N PRO A 47 -10.00 -16.46 4.37
CA PRO A 47 -9.93 -17.24 5.62
C PRO A 47 -9.03 -18.48 5.53
N TYR A 48 -8.75 -18.95 4.30
CA TYR A 48 -7.92 -20.12 4.01
C TYR A 48 -6.90 -19.74 2.95
N GLY A 49 -5.80 -19.13 3.38
CA GLY A 49 -4.79 -18.64 2.46
C GLY A 49 -3.80 -19.72 2.01
N GLY A 50 -2.81 -19.30 1.23
CA GLY A 50 -1.80 -20.16 0.61
C GLY A 50 -0.54 -20.31 1.46
N GLU A 51 0.61 -20.19 0.80
CA GLU A 51 1.94 -20.41 1.42
C GLU A 51 2.25 -19.40 2.55
N ARG A 52 1.65 -18.20 2.52
CA ARG A 52 1.78 -17.15 3.55
C ARG A 52 0.87 -17.36 4.76
N GLY A 53 0.04 -18.40 4.76
CA GLY A 53 -0.92 -18.70 5.83
C GLY A 53 -2.28 -18.04 5.59
N ASN A 54 -3.13 -18.01 6.62
CA ASN A 54 -4.46 -17.43 6.52
C ASN A 54 -4.43 -15.91 6.74
N GLN A 55 -5.45 -15.21 6.24
CA GLN A 55 -5.71 -13.82 6.62
C GLN A 55 -5.70 -13.67 8.16
N VAL A 56 -4.92 -12.71 8.66
CA VAL A 56 -4.73 -12.47 10.10
C VAL A 56 -5.87 -11.64 10.69
N GLY A 57 -6.33 -10.63 9.96
CA GLY A 57 -7.35 -9.69 10.42
C GLY A 57 -8.76 -10.03 9.96
N TYR A 58 -9.62 -9.01 9.91
CA TYR A 58 -11.03 -9.13 9.55
C TYR A 58 -11.52 -7.95 8.71
N ASN A 59 -12.53 -8.18 7.87
CA ASN A 59 -13.08 -7.16 6.97
C ASN A 59 -14.37 -6.50 7.50
N LYS A 60 -14.99 -7.06 8.56
CA LYS A 60 -16.18 -6.46 9.21
C LYS A 60 -15.78 -5.50 10.32
N CYS A 61 -15.46 -4.27 9.93
CA CYS A 61 -15.00 -3.23 10.84
C CYS A 61 -16.16 -2.32 11.26
N ASN A 62 -16.24 -1.99 12.55
CA ASN A 62 -17.30 -1.16 13.11
C ASN A 62 -16.85 -0.52 14.44
N SER A 63 -17.74 0.20 15.12
CA SER A 63 -17.41 0.90 16.37
C SER A 63 -16.84 0.02 17.49
N THR A 64 -17.10 -1.30 17.50
CA THR A 64 -16.51 -2.22 18.49
C THR A 64 -15.06 -2.60 18.16
N THR A 65 -14.63 -2.40 16.92
CA THR A 65 -13.27 -2.68 16.44
C THR A 65 -12.43 -1.41 16.32
N GLU A 66 -13.02 -0.23 16.55
CA GLU A 66 -12.31 1.07 16.46
C GLU A 66 -11.46 1.32 17.70
N ASN A 67 -10.23 0.83 17.67
CA ASN A 67 -9.22 1.01 18.72
C ASN A 67 -7.82 0.75 18.18
N GLN A 68 -6.82 0.96 19.02
CA GLN A 68 -5.41 0.84 18.63
C GLN A 68 -4.95 -0.61 18.45
N GLU A 69 -5.76 -1.57 18.89
CA GLU A 69 -5.59 -3.00 18.77
C GLU A 69 -6.36 -3.60 17.57
N SER A 70 -7.04 -2.76 16.77
CA SER A 70 -7.84 -3.21 15.63
C SER A 70 -7.01 -4.05 14.65
N TYR A 71 -7.65 -5.08 14.11
CA TYR A 71 -7.15 -5.89 12.99
C TYR A 71 -8.03 -5.72 11.76
N CYS A 72 -8.63 -4.54 11.61
CA CYS A 72 -9.43 -4.22 10.44
C CYS A 72 -8.57 -4.26 9.17
N GLN A 73 -8.95 -5.12 8.23
CA GLN A 73 -8.39 -5.26 6.88
C GLN A 73 -9.37 -4.74 5.82
N THR A 74 -10.10 -3.68 6.17
CA THR A 74 -10.90 -2.87 5.23
C THR A 74 -10.47 -1.42 5.36
N LEU A 75 -9.96 -0.84 4.29
CA LEU A 75 -9.44 0.52 4.22
C LEU A 75 -10.42 1.45 3.50
N ILE A 76 -10.54 2.68 4.02
CA ILE A 76 -11.32 3.76 3.40
C ILE A 76 -10.37 4.80 2.79
N ALA A 77 -10.68 5.27 1.58
CA ALA A 77 -9.87 6.23 0.84
C ALA A 77 -10.77 7.31 0.18
N ASN A 78 -11.42 8.14 1.00
CA ASN A 78 -12.39 9.14 0.52
C ASN A 78 -11.73 10.48 0.18
N GLY A 79 -10.91 11.02 1.07
CA GLY A 79 -10.29 12.33 0.86
C GLY A 79 -9.24 12.65 1.92
N ILE A 80 -8.70 13.88 1.85
CA ILE A 80 -7.58 14.29 2.71
C ILE A 80 -7.88 14.19 4.22
N ASP A 81 -9.14 14.34 4.60
CA ASP A 81 -9.64 14.31 5.97
C ASP A 81 -10.37 13.00 6.32
N ASP A 82 -10.39 12.04 5.41
CA ASP A 82 -11.07 10.76 5.55
C ASP A 82 -10.42 9.68 4.70
N PHE A 83 -9.23 9.26 5.10
CA PHE A 83 -8.49 8.18 4.45
C PHE A 83 -7.74 7.33 5.48
N CYS A 84 -7.32 6.14 5.06
CA CYS A 84 -6.45 5.28 5.83
C CYS A 84 -5.27 4.80 5.02
N LEU A 85 -4.29 4.24 5.71
CA LEU A 85 -3.12 3.58 5.14
C LEU A 85 -3.04 2.16 5.71
N TRP A 86 -2.54 1.22 4.92
CA TRP A 86 -2.09 -0.08 5.40
C TRP A 86 -0.78 0.09 6.19
N SER A 87 -0.70 -0.43 7.40
CA SER A 87 0.55 -0.48 8.17
C SER A 87 0.48 -1.51 9.29
N SER A 88 1.62 -1.80 9.91
CA SER A 88 1.76 -3.02 10.71
C SER A 88 0.87 -2.99 11.95
N PRO A 89 0.19 -4.10 12.28
CA PRO A 89 -0.46 -4.24 13.56
C PRO A 89 0.53 -4.34 14.73
N ASN A 90 1.80 -4.66 14.48
CA ASN A 90 2.84 -4.91 15.48
C ASN A 90 3.84 -3.76 15.53
N SER A 91 4.24 -3.34 16.73
CA SER A 91 5.18 -2.23 16.89
C SER A 91 6.60 -2.60 16.42
N ASN A 92 7.27 -1.63 15.78
CA ASN A 92 8.66 -1.75 15.29
C ASN A 92 8.84 -2.88 14.27
N ASP A 93 7.87 -3.04 13.39
CA ASP A 93 7.90 -3.99 12.28
C ASP A 93 8.48 -3.36 11.01
N THR A 94 8.74 -4.14 9.97
CA THR A 94 9.11 -3.63 8.64
C THR A 94 8.08 -4.06 7.61
N ILE A 95 7.80 -3.24 6.60
CA ILE A 95 6.83 -3.61 5.56
C ILE A 95 7.19 -4.93 4.88
N GLY A 96 8.48 -5.17 4.60
CA GLY A 96 8.92 -6.45 4.03
C GLY A 96 8.64 -7.68 4.91
N THR A 97 8.34 -7.49 6.20
CA THR A 97 7.89 -8.56 7.11
C THR A 97 6.36 -8.56 7.24
N SER A 98 5.75 -7.38 7.35
CA SER A 98 4.33 -7.21 7.69
C SER A 98 3.36 -7.19 6.52
N GLU A 99 3.84 -7.12 5.28
CA GLU A 99 3.03 -6.98 4.08
C GLU A 99 1.89 -8.00 3.95
N ALA A 100 1.98 -9.18 4.57
CA ALA A 100 0.92 -10.19 4.56
C ALA A 100 -0.27 -9.86 5.47
N TYR A 101 -0.04 -9.09 6.53
CA TYR A 101 -0.97 -8.94 7.66
C TYR A 101 -1.18 -7.49 8.09
N GLU A 102 -0.86 -6.52 7.23
CA GLU A 102 -1.16 -5.11 7.44
C GLU A 102 -2.63 -4.87 7.79
N VAL A 103 -2.87 -3.81 8.57
CA VAL A 103 -4.20 -3.38 9.02
C VAL A 103 -4.39 -1.90 8.70
N ALA A 104 -5.64 -1.44 8.63
CA ALA A 104 -5.94 -0.06 8.27
C ALA A 104 -5.71 0.90 9.44
N TRP A 105 -5.02 2.01 9.16
CA TRP A 105 -4.76 3.15 10.03
C TRP A 105 -5.36 4.43 9.44
N CYS A 106 -6.45 4.93 10.00
CA CYS A 106 -7.22 6.03 9.44
C CYS A 106 -6.92 7.37 10.11
N ALA A 107 -6.98 8.44 9.32
CA ALA A 107 -6.94 9.82 9.80
C ALA A 107 -8.26 10.20 10.53
N ALA A 108 -9.36 9.54 10.17
CA ALA A 108 -10.69 9.75 10.73
C ALA A 108 -11.22 8.52 11.47
N LYS A 109 -12.04 8.78 12.50
CA LYS A 109 -12.89 7.79 13.18
C LYS A 109 -14.12 7.45 12.33
N GLY A 110 -14.80 6.36 12.67
CA GLY A 110 -16.03 5.89 12.04
C GLY A 110 -15.86 4.61 11.20
N HIS A 111 -14.64 4.10 11.06
CA HIS A 111 -14.31 3.00 10.15
C HIS A 111 -13.99 1.68 10.86
N GLY A 112 -13.92 1.68 12.20
CA GLY A 112 -13.61 0.45 12.93
C GLY A 112 -12.15 0.01 12.85
N THR A 113 -11.28 0.93 12.47
CA THR A 113 -9.86 0.76 12.20
C THR A 113 -9.01 1.29 13.36
N ARG A 114 -7.68 1.24 13.20
CA ARG A 114 -6.76 2.02 14.04
C ARG A 114 -6.83 3.48 13.63
N ILE A 115 -6.62 4.39 14.58
CA ILE A 115 -6.56 5.83 14.29
C ILE A 115 -5.11 6.26 14.28
N MET A 116 -4.70 6.98 13.24
CA MET A 116 -3.38 7.61 13.19
C MET A 116 -3.30 8.67 14.30
N PRO A 117 -2.32 8.58 15.21
CA PRO A 117 -2.12 9.62 16.24
C PRO A 117 -1.83 11.00 15.62
N ASP A 118 -2.17 12.06 16.32
CA ASP A 118 -1.85 13.41 15.87
C ASP A 118 -0.33 13.56 15.65
N GLY A 119 0.05 14.19 14.54
CA GLY A 119 1.45 14.37 14.16
C GLY A 119 2.05 13.21 13.37
N THR A 120 1.30 12.14 13.11
CA THR A 120 1.69 11.05 12.19
C THR A 120 1.96 11.59 10.79
N LEU A 121 1.00 12.29 10.19
CA LEU A 121 1.07 12.92 8.87
C LEU A 121 1.81 14.27 8.95
N LEU A 122 2.96 14.34 8.30
CA LEU A 122 3.86 15.50 8.29
C LEU A 122 3.69 16.38 7.04
N GLY A 123 2.80 15.99 6.13
CA GLY A 123 2.44 16.72 4.92
C GLY A 123 1.67 15.77 4.00
N VAL A 124 0.62 16.24 3.35
CA VAL A 124 -0.27 15.41 2.52
C VAL A 124 -0.70 16.17 1.28
N GLN A 125 -0.56 15.54 0.12
CA GLN A 125 -1.11 15.99 -1.14
C GLN A 125 -2.15 14.95 -1.60
N HIS A 126 -3.40 15.38 -1.69
CA HIS A 126 -4.48 14.62 -2.29
C HIS A 126 -4.69 15.13 -3.72
N ILE A 127 -4.52 14.27 -4.71
CA ILE A 127 -4.62 14.61 -6.13
C ILE A 127 -5.75 13.81 -6.74
N THR A 128 -6.74 14.51 -7.29
CA THR A 128 -7.77 13.89 -8.13
C THR A 128 -7.39 14.08 -9.58
N THR A 129 -7.28 12.98 -10.31
CA THR A 129 -7.02 12.97 -11.75
C THR A 129 -8.22 12.38 -12.50
N PRO A 130 -8.26 12.46 -13.84
CA PRO A 130 -9.26 11.75 -14.61
C PRO A 130 -9.27 10.24 -14.37
N ASP A 131 -8.13 9.60 -14.06
CA ASP A 131 -7.98 8.14 -14.05
C ASP A 131 -7.81 7.53 -12.65
N TYR A 132 -7.25 8.28 -11.70
CA TYR A 132 -7.01 7.83 -10.33
C TYR A 132 -7.08 8.97 -9.32
N VAL A 133 -7.23 8.61 -8.06
CA VAL A 133 -6.99 9.47 -6.90
C VAL A 133 -5.71 9.01 -6.21
N MET A 134 -4.85 9.95 -5.83
CA MET A 134 -3.62 9.68 -5.09
C MET A 134 -3.56 10.52 -3.83
N ILE A 135 -3.30 9.89 -2.69
CA ILE A 135 -3.02 10.53 -1.41
C ILE A 135 -1.57 10.19 -1.06
N VAL A 136 -0.70 11.19 -1.09
CA VAL A 136 0.75 11.00 -1.01
C VAL A 136 1.36 12.04 -0.10
N GLY A 137 2.43 11.70 0.61
CA GLY A 137 2.97 12.61 1.59
C GLY A 137 4.13 12.10 2.41
N TYR A 138 4.35 12.80 3.53
CA TYR A 138 5.36 12.48 4.52
C TYR A 138 4.68 12.02 5.81
N ILE A 139 5.28 11.03 6.45
CA ILE A 139 4.75 10.39 7.64
C ILE A 139 5.86 10.16 8.66
N ASP A 140 5.56 10.32 9.95
CA ASP A 140 6.30 9.69 11.04
C ASP A 140 5.85 8.23 11.14
N GLN A 141 6.58 7.35 10.46
CA GLN A 141 6.20 5.95 10.31
C GLN A 141 6.19 5.18 11.64
N THR A 142 6.91 5.68 12.65
CA THR A 142 6.93 5.05 13.98
C THR A 142 5.59 5.11 14.69
N GLN A 143 4.75 6.09 14.33
CA GLN A 143 3.40 6.28 14.86
C GLN A 143 2.38 5.31 14.25
N VAL A 144 2.73 4.66 13.14
CA VAL A 144 1.95 3.59 12.51
C VAL A 144 2.69 2.26 12.58
N ASN A 145 3.44 2.08 13.67
CA ASN A 145 4.08 0.82 14.05
C ASN A 145 5.26 0.34 13.19
N LEU A 146 5.72 1.12 12.22
CA LEU A 146 6.91 0.77 11.44
C LEU A 146 8.19 1.14 12.20
N ALA A 147 9.24 0.34 12.03
CA ALA A 147 10.58 0.65 12.52
C ALA A 147 11.05 1.98 11.91
N ALA A 148 11.77 2.80 12.69
CA ALA A 148 12.19 4.14 12.25
C ALA A 148 13.12 4.12 11.02
N ASP A 149 13.83 3.02 10.81
CA ASP A 149 14.77 2.77 9.72
C ASP A 149 14.22 1.86 8.63
N ASP A 150 12.92 1.51 8.68
CA ASP A 150 12.29 0.78 7.58
C ASP A 150 12.22 1.67 6.33
N TYR A 151 12.85 1.20 5.25
CA TYR A 151 12.86 1.88 3.95
C TYR A 151 11.53 1.72 3.21
N GLY A 152 10.67 0.85 3.71
CA GLY A 152 9.34 0.63 3.21
C GLY A 152 9.23 -0.51 2.22
N GLY A 153 8.03 -0.63 1.69
CA GLY A 153 7.69 -1.61 0.67
C GLY A 153 6.38 -1.24 0.00
N GLU A 154 5.89 -2.19 -0.78
CA GLU A 154 4.72 -2.05 -1.60
C GLU A 154 3.62 -3.00 -1.16
N LEU A 155 2.37 -2.54 -1.29
CA LEU A 155 1.14 -3.20 -0.89
C LEU A 155 0.11 -3.03 -2.01
N ASP A 156 -0.60 -4.09 -2.36
CA ASP A 156 -1.51 -4.11 -3.51
C ASP A 156 -2.44 -5.36 -3.44
N PRO A 157 -3.45 -5.50 -4.33
CA PRO A 157 -4.36 -6.64 -4.33
C PRO A 157 -3.83 -7.86 -5.10
N HIS A 158 -2.70 -7.76 -5.80
CA HIS A 158 -2.12 -8.74 -6.72
C HIS A 158 -0.85 -9.41 -6.18
N GLY A 159 -0.59 -9.32 -4.87
CA GLY A 159 0.57 -9.93 -4.21
C GLY A 159 0.90 -11.35 -4.68
N ALA A 160 2.12 -11.83 -4.47
CA ALA A 160 2.70 -12.99 -5.18
C ALA A 160 1.86 -14.30 -5.19
N ASP A 161 1.00 -14.52 -4.20
CA ASP A 161 0.08 -15.67 -4.07
C ASP A 161 -1.35 -15.37 -4.53
N LEU A 162 -1.56 -14.20 -5.16
CA LEU A 162 -2.82 -13.63 -5.65
C LEU A 162 -3.83 -13.30 -4.55
N MET A 163 -3.42 -13.28 -3.27
CA MET A 163 -4.30 -13.00 -2.13
C MET A 163 -4.17 -11.57 -1.60
N GLY A 164 -3.28 -10.77 -2.19
CA GLY A 164 -2.95 -9.42 -1.78
C GLY A 164 -1.93 -9.32 -0.64
N ASN A 165 -1.50 -8.09 -0.39
CA ASN A 165 -0.55 -7.68 0.62
C ASN A 165 -1.04 -6.31 1.14
N PRO A 166 -1.89 -6.25 2.19
CA PRO A 166 -2.28 -7.36 3.06
C PRO A 166 -3.22 -8.38 2.41
N MET A 167 -3.11 -9.62 2.89
CA MET A 167 -4.00 -10.69 2.49
C MET A 167 -5.45 -10.34 2.82
N GLY A 168 -6.34 -10.46 1.84
CA GLY A 168 -7.75 -10.09 1.99
C GLY A 168 -7.98 -8.59 2.24
N GLY A 169 -7.02 -7.74 1.91
CA GLY A 169 -7.11 -6.28 2.04
C GLY A 169 -8.14 -5.67 1.10
N MET A 170 -9.22 -5.13 1.67
CA MET A 170 -10.30 -4.53 0.88
C MET A 170 -10.22 -3.01 0.92
N VAL A 171 -10.30 -2.34 -0.22
CA VAL A 171 -10.31 -0.87 -0.31
C VAL A 171 -11.67 -0.37 -0.78
N TYR A 172 -12.20 0.64 -0.09
CA TYR A 172 -13.45 1.32 -0.43
C TYR A 172 -13.26 2.83 -0.50
N SER A 173 -14.01 3.47 -1.38
CA SER A 173 -13.99 4.92 -1.54
C SER A 173 -15.34 5.46 -1.99
N ASN A 174 -15.69 6.66 -1.55
CA ASN A 174 -16.81 7.44 -2.08
C ASN A 174 -16.39 8.40 -3.22
N GLN A 175 -15.14 8.35 -3.68
CA GLN A 175 -14.66 9.12 -4.84
C GLN A 175 -15.21 8.58 -6.16
N TYR A 176 -15.63 7.31 -6.17
CA TYR A 176 -16.16 6.62 -7.35
C TYR A 176 -17.55 6.04 -7.07
N PRO A 177 -18.54 6.85 -6.65
CA PRO A 177 -19.83 6.31 -6.24
C PRO A 177 -20.55 5.70 -7.45
N SER A 178 -21.31 4.63 -7.20
CA SER A 178 -22.07 3.95 -8.25
C SER A 178 -23.04 4.92 -8.93
N GLY A 179 -22.90 5.09 -10.25
CA GLY A 179 -23.70 6.04 -11.02
C GLY A 179 -23.27 7.52 -10.92
N ASN A 180 -22.19 7.83 -10.19
CA ASN A 180 -21.58 9.16 -10.07
C ASN A 180 -22.54 10.26 -9.54
N THR A 181 -23.51 9.90 -8.70
CA THR A 181 -24.53 10.83 -8.19
C THR A 181 -24.62 10.91 -6.67
N ASP A 182 -23.89 10.07 -5.92
CA ASP A 182 -24.04 9.97 -4.46
C ASP A 182 -22.74 9.65 -3.71
N ASN A 183 -22.08 10.68 -3.18
CA ASN A 183 -20.86 10.57 -2.36
C ASN A 183 -21.10 10.02 -0.94
N SER A 184 -22.32 9.57 -0.62
CA SER A 184 -22.62 8.84 0.62
C SER A 184 -22.45 7.32 0.49
N THR A 185 -22.27 6.82 -0.72
CA THR A 185 -22.06 5.39 -0.99
C THR A 185 -20.58 5.08 -1.18
N LEU A 186 -20.15 3.95 -0.62
CA LEU A 186 -18.81 3.41 -0.80
C LEU A 186 -18.81 2.39 -1.95
N THR A 187 -17.87 2.57 -2.87
CA THR A 187 -17.58 1.63 -3.94
C THR A 187 -16.28 0.90 -3.62
N GLN A 188 -16.24 -0.41 -3.87
CA GLN A 188 -14.99 -1.16 -3.77
C GLN A 188 -14.05 -0.71 -4.88
N VAL A 189 -12.83 -0.36 -4.50
CA VAL A 189 -11.74 -0.10 -5.43
C VAL A 189 -10.90 -1.37 -5.48
N ILE A 190 -10.95 -2.06 -6.61
CA ILE A 190 -10.16 -3.28 -6.83
C ILE A 190 -8.71 -2.91 -7.08
N GLU A 191 -8.46 -2.03 -8.05
CA GLU A 191 -7.12 -1.63 -8.45
C GLU A 191 -6.62 -0.49 -7.57
N TRP A 192 -5.70 -0.81 -6.67
CA TRP A 192 -5.05 0.14 -5.77
C TRP A 192 -3.61 -0.30 -5.51
N LYS A 193 -2.78 0.65 -5.08
CA LYS A 193 -1.45 0.37 -4.56
C LYS A 193 -1.13 1.30 -3.41
N GLN A 194 -0.29 0.83 -2.50
CA GLN A 194 0.30 1.66 -1.48
C GLN A 194 1.80 1.41 -1.36
N PHE A 195 2.55 2.50 -1.26
CA PHE A 195 3.91 2.49 -0.77
C PHE A 195 3.96 3.20 0.59
N ILE A 196 4.68 2.65 1.55
CA ILE A 196 4.88 3.29 2.86
C ILE A 196 6.23 2.89 3.44
N GLY A 197 6.92 3.83 4.10
CA GLY A 197 8.25 3.70 4.67
C GLY A 197 9.21 4.77 4.15
N GLY A 198 10.45 4.83 4.65
CA GLY A 198 11.37 5.92 4.34
C GLY A 198 10.84 7.31 4.74
N ASN A 199 9.93 7.37 5.72
CA ASN A 199 9.16 8.54 6.17
C ASN A 199 8.26 9.16 5.09
N GLN A 200 7.83 8.35 4.13
CA GLN A 200 6.93 8.74 3.05
C GLN A 200 5.81 7.70 2.91
N PHE A 201 4.73 8.11 2.26
CA PHE A 201 3.69 7.18 1.83
C PHE A 201 3.05 7.66 0.53
N CYS A 202 2.46 6.74 -0.21
CA CYS A 202 1.57 6.98 -1.32
C CYS A 202 0.47 5.91 -1.28
N LEU A 203 -0.79 6.31 -1.28
CA LEU A 203 -1.93 5.47 -1.60
C LEU A 203 -2.52 5.97 -2.92
N MET A 204 -2.69 5.07 -3.88
CA MET A 204 -3.34 5.37 -5.15
C MET A 204 -4.48 4.39 -5.39
N ILE A 205 -5.65 4.93 -5.75
CA ILE A 205 -6.85 4.17 -6.09
C ILE A 205 -7.27 4.52 -7.52
N CYS A 206 -7.50 3.52 -8.36
CA CYS A 206 -7.90 3.73 -9.75
C CYS A 206 -9.41 3.67 -9.90
N ASP A 207 -9.95 4.43 -10.85
CA ASP A 207 -11.39 4.46 -11.12
C ASP A 207 -11.89 3.06 -11.51
N PRO A 208 -12.74 2.41 -10.68
CA PRO A 208 -13.21 1.05 -10.92
C PRO A 208 -14.17 0.96 -12.13
N SER A 209 -14.68 2.09 -12.63
CA SER A 209 -15.48 2.11 -13.86
C SER A 209 -14.64 1.98 -15.14
N LYS A 210 -13.31 2.14 -15.04
CA LYS A 210 -12.38 2.11 -16.17
C LYS A 210 -11.56 0.83 -16.15
N THR A 211 -11.86 -0.07 -17.08
CA THR A 211 -11.21 -1.40 -17.17
C THR A 211 -10.17 -1.51 -18.30
N SER A 212 -9.80 -0.40 -18.94
CA SER A 212 -8.74 -0.42 -19.95
C SER A 212 -7.41 -0.85 -19.32
N SER A 213 -6.58 -1.58 -20.06
CA SER A 213 -5.25 -2.02 -19.59
C SER A 213 -4.36 -0.84 -19.16
N THR A 214 -4.53 0.32 -19.80
CA THR A 214 -3.85 1.56 -19.38
C THR A 214 -4.30 2.00 -17.99
N ASN A 215 -5.60 2.02 -17.71
CA ASN A 215 -6.12 2.46 -16.40
C ASN A 215 -5.72 1.51 -15.27
N VAL A 216 -5.91 0.20 -15.49
CA VAL A 216 -5.45 -0.84 -14.56
C VAL A 216 -3.94 -0.68 -14.33
N GLY A 217 -3.18 -0.49 -15.42
CA GLY A 217 -1.74 -0.25 -15.40
C GLY A 217 -1.25 0.99 -14.64
N LEU A 218 -2.13 1.94 -14.28
CA LEU A 218 -1.75 3.10 -13.45
C LEU A 218 -1.65 2.71 -11.96
N CYS A 219 -2.49 1.78 -11.52
CA CYS A 219 -2.44 1.24 -10.17
C CYS A 219 -1.66 -0.07 -10.07
N ASN A 220 -1.19 -0.61 -11.20
CA ASN A 220 -0.23 -1.70 -11.16
C ASN A 220 0.94 -1.37 -10.23
N ASN A 221 1.40 -2.43 -9.61
CA ASN A 221 2.71 -2.52 -9.03
C ASN A 221 3.67 -3.21 -9.98
N VAL A 222 4.81 -2.59 -10.22
CA VAL A 222 5.86 -3.22 -11.04
C VAL A 222 7.26 -2.91 -10.53
N TYR A 223 7.42 -1.95 -9.60
CA TYR A 223 8.69 -1.33 -9.22
C TYR A 223 8.92 -1.22 -7.71
N ASP A 224 8.70 -2.31 -7.00
CA ASP A 224 8.72 -2.41 -5.56
C ASP A 224 10.06 -1.88 -4.98
N GLU A 225 11.19 -2.33 -5.54
CA GLU A 225 12.52 -1.91 -5.02
C GLU A 225 12.96 -0.52 -5.53
N VAL A 226 12.25 0.11 -6.46
CA VAL A 226 12.55 1.47 -6.94
C VAL A 226 11.86 2.54 -6.07
N GLY A 227 10.69 2.21 -5.55
CA GLY A 227 9.98 3.01 -4.54
C GLY A 227 9.11 4.16 -5.07
N ILE A 228 8.71 5.04 -4.15
CA ILE A 228 7.64 6.05 -4.33
C ILE A 228 7.88 6.99 -5.50
N THR A 229 9.13 7.42 -5.73
CA THR A 229 9.42 8.42 -6.78
C THR A 229 9.03 7.92 -8.18
N TYR A 230 9.08 6.60 -8.40
CA TYR A 230 8.77 5.96 -9.68
C TYR A 230 7.34 5.44 -9.80
N ASN A 231 6.75 5.00 -8.69
CA ASN A 231 5.39 4.48 -8.68
C ASN A 231 4.32 5.57 -8.44
N CYS A 232 4.69 6.63 -7.74
CA CYS A 232 3.81 7.73 -7.33
C CYS A 232 4.51 9.09 -7.48
N PRO A 233 4.86 9.50 -8.71
CA PRO A 233 5.50 10.80 -8.93
C PRO A 233 4.58 11.94 -8.47
N ASN A 234 5.06 12.78 -7.55
CA ASN A 234 4.25 13.77 -6.83
C ASN A 234 5.06 15.02 -6.45
N SER A 235 4.37 16.04 -5.94
CA SER A 235 4.97 17.30 -5.47
C SER A 235 4.68 17.57 -3.99
N ALA A 236 4.37 16.54 -3.19
CA ALA A 236 4.04 16.72 -1.78
C ALA A 236 5.21 17.36 -1.00
N GLN A 237 4.87 18.17 0.01
CA GLN A 237 5.85 18.91 0.82
C GLN A 237 5.56 18.74 2.31
N LYS A 238 6.62 18.67 3.13
CA LYS A 238 6.46 18.68 4.59
C LYS A 238 5.84 20.00 5.04
N GLY A 239 4.86 19.93 5.93
CA GLY A 239 4.10 21.05 6.47
C GLY A 239 3.02 21.60 5.53
N VAL A 240 2.84 21.01 4.34
CA VAL A 240 1.79 21.38 3.40
C VAL A 240 0.75 20.27 3.36
N TYR A 241 -0.51 20.67 3.46
CA TYR A 241 -1.66 19.79 3.37
C TYR A 241 -2.58 20.38 2.33
N GLU A 242 -2.78 19.68 1.22
CA GLU A 242 -3.52 20.23 0.09
C GLU A 242 -4.30 19.19 -0.71
N VAL A 243 -5.39 19.66 -1.31
CA VAL A 243 -6.19 18.93 -2.29
C VAL A 243 -6.08 19.65 -3.62
N CYS A 244 -5.65 18.95 -4.67
CA CYS A 244 -5.43 19.48 -6.00
C CYS A 244 -6.18 18.65 -7.06
N ASP A 245 -6.53 19.29 -8.17
CA ASP A 245 -6.77 18.58 -9.42
C ASP A 245 -5.40 18.25 -10.05
N GLY A 246 -5.30 17.15 -10.79
CA GLY A 246 -4.06 16.78 -11.47
C GLY A 246 -4.26 16.12 -12.83
N ASP A 247 -3.25 16.20 -13.66
CA ASP A 247 -3.15 15.40 -14.87
C ASP A 247 -2.87 13.93 -14.53
N SER A 248 -3.36 13.00 -15.34
CA SER A 248 -3.02 11.59 -15.20
C SER A 248 -1.52 11.37 -15.45
N MET A 249 -0.86 10.58 -14.61
CA MET A 249 0.51 10.16 -14.86
C MET A 249 0.65 9.30 -16.11
N THR A 250 1.87 9.26 -16.63
CA THR A 250 2.25 8.26 -17.63
C THR A 250 2.25 6.87 -16.96
N PRO A 251 1.78 5.80 -17.63
CA PRO A 251 1.83 4.46 -17.08
C PRO A 251 3.22 4.10 -16.56
N ILE A 252 3.25 3.37 -15.45
CA ILE A 252 4.49 3.07 -14.75
C ILE A 252 5.44 2.35 -15.70
N GLY A 253 6.68 2.83 -15.75
CA GLY A 253 7.70 2.29 -16.64
C GLY A 253 7.76 2.87 -18.03
N GLN A 254 6.72 3.56 -18.47
CA GLN A 254 6.71 4.19 -19.79
C GLN A 254 7.41 5.54 -19.73
N TYR A 255 8.30 5.77 -20.69
CA TYR A 255 9.03 7.03 -20.86
C TYR A 255 9.34 7.26 -22.34
N VAL A 256 9.55 8.51 -22.72
CA VAL A 256 9.92 8.86 -24.10
C VAL A 256 11.45 8.95 -24.20
N SER A 257 12.04 8.18 -25.10
CA SER A 257 13.46 8.23 -25.44
C SER A 257 13.62 8.43 -26.95
N ASN A 258 14.32 9.49 -27.35
CA ASN A 258 14.52 9.85 -28.77
C ASN A 258 13.21 9.94 -29.59
N GLY A 259 12.13 10.43 -28.96
CA GLY A 259 10.81 10.56 -29.61
C GLY A 259 9.99 9.27 -29.68
N VAL A 260 10.46 8.17 -29.07
CA VAL A 260 9.76 6.88 -29.03
C VAL A 260 9.35 6.53 -27.61
N THR A 261 8.08 6.17 -27.41
CA THR A 261 7.60 5.61 -26.14
C THR A 261 8.25 4.25 -25.91
N THR A 262 8.97 4.12 -24.81
CA THR A 262 9.69 2.93 -24.37
C THR A 262 9.18 2.52 -22.99
N THR A 263 9.20 1.22 -22.70
CA THR A 263 8.87 0.69 -21.38
C THR A 263 10.12 0.09 -20.76
N TRP A 264 10.46 0.50 -19.54
CA TRP A 264 11.41 -0.22 -18.70
C TRP A 264 10.64 -1.25 -17.86
N THR A 265 11.31 -2.28 -17.36
CA THR A 265 10.73 -3.21 -16.38
C THR A 265 11.83 -3.56 -15.38
N GLN A 266 11.49 -3.58 -14.09
CA GLN A 266 12.44 -3.94 -13.06
C GLN A 266 12.88 -5.40 -13.24
N PRO A 267 14.18 -5.67 -13.35
CA PRO A 267 14.67 -7.04 -13.33
C PRO A 267 14.46 -7.67 -11.94
N TRP A 268 14.00 -8.91 -11.90
CA TRP A 268 13.82 -9.69 -10.65
C TRP A 268 15.11 -9.89 -9.84
N SER A 269 16.29 -9.73 -10.46
CA SER A 269 17.57 -9.93 -9.78
C SER A 269 18.69 -9.15 -10.45
N GLY A 270 19.79 -9.02 -9.73
CA GLY A 270 21.01 -8.36 -10.20
C GLY A 270 21.02 -6.86 -9.94
N THR A 271 22.10 -6.21 -10.39
CA THR A 271 22.23 -4.76 -10.29
C THR A 271 21.66 -4.11 -11.53
N TRP A 272 20.80 -3.12 -11.32
CA TRP A 272 20.16 -2.37 -12.40
C TRP A 272 20.25 -0.87 -12.13
N THR A 273 19.95 -0.08 -13.15
CA THR A 273 19.83 1.38 -13.06
C THR A 273 18.61 1.77 -13.88
N VAL A 274 17.77 2.63 -13.31
CA VAL A 274 16.57 3.08 -14.01
C VAL A 274 16.99 4.12 -15.07
N PRO A 275 16.67 3.91 -16.36
CA PRO A 275 17.21 4.73 -17.45
C PRO A 275 16.49 6.07 -17.64
N TYR A 276 15.56 6.41 -16.75
CA TYR A 276 14.73 7.61 -16.86
C TYR A 276 14.38 8.17 -15.49
N THR A 277 13.94 9.43 -15.46
CA THR A 277 13.29 10.06 -14.32
C THR A 277 11.81 10.25 -14.67
N PRO A 278 10.86 9.82 -13.83
CA PRO A 278 9.44 10.03 -14.07
C PRO A 278 9.10 11.51 -14.10
N THR A 279 8.20 11.89 -15.00
CA THR A 279 7.63 13.23 -15.00
C THR A 279 6.56 13.31 -13.92
N VAL A 280 6.68 14.27 -13.02
CA VAL A 280 5.60 14.58 -12.07
C VAL A 280 4.46 15.23 -12.84
N PRO A 281 3.23 14.67 -12.79
CA PRO A 281 2.08 15.26 -13.47
C PRO A 281 1.80 16.66 -12.94
N ALA A 282 1.28 17.55 -13.79
CA ALA A 282 0.93 18.89 -13.35
C ALA A 282 -0.24 18.82 -12.37
N SER A 283 -0.18 19.65 -11.32
CA SER A 283 -1.28 19.86 -10.38
C SER A 283 -1.83 21.28 -10.53
N SER A 284 -3.12 21.45 -10.30
CA SER A 284 -3.84 22.71 -10.44
C SER A 284 -4.98 22.82 -9.41
N ASN A 285 -5.58 24.00 -9.27
CA ASN A 285 -6.69 24.27 -8.36
C ASN A 285 -6.46 23.85 -6.89
N CYS A 286 -5.19 23.83 -6.46
CA CYS A 286 -4.81 23.37 -5.13
C CYS A 286 -5.41 24.23 -4.01
N ARG A 287 -6.01 23.55 -3.04
CA ARG A 287 -6.61 24.13 -1.83
C ARG A 287 -5.86 23.62 -0.62
N THR A 288 -5.41 24.54 0.23
CA THR A 288 -4.63 24.21 1.42
C THR A 288 -5.53 23.99 2.64
N TYR A 289 -5.07 23.12 3.52
CA TYR A 289 -5.70 22.71 4.76
C TYR A 289 -4.70 22.89 5.92
N ALA A 290 -5.22 23.02 7.14
CA ALA A 290 -4.41 22.88 8.33
C ALA A 290 -4.17 21.39 8.63
N SER A 291 -3.06 21.07 9.29
CA SER A 291 -2.80 19.69 9.75
C SER A 291 -3.93 19.15 10.63
N THR A 292 -4.56 20.02 11.42
CA THR A 292 -5.68 19.68 12.31
C THR A 292 -6.95 19.32 11.55
N ASP A 293 -7.09 19.73 10.28
CA ASP A 293 -8.27 19.41 9.48
C ASP A 293 -8.29 17.92 9.09
N LEU A 294 -7.12 17.25 9.12
CA LEU A 294 -6.96 15.86 8.73
C LEU A 294 -7.33 14.89 9.87
N TYR A 295 -7.09 15.29 11.12
CA TYR A 295 -7.38 14.46 12.29
C TYR A 295 -8.73 14.86 12.89
N LYS A 296 -9.83 14.34 12.32
CA LYS A 296 -11.18 14.60 12.88
C LYS A 296 -11.46 13.87 14.20
N ALA A 297 -10.42 13.36 14.86
CA ALA A 297 -10.52 12.38 15.93
C ALA A 297 -9.83 12.76 17.25
N ASP A 298 -9.07 13.86 17.32
CA ASP A 298 -8.28 14.30 18.49
C ASP A 298 -7.67 13.10 19.27
N VAL A 299 -6.79 12.33 18.65
CA VAL A 299 -6.06 11.25 19.32
C VAL A 299 -4.68 11.78 19.69
N THR A 300 -4.58 12.28 20.92
CA THR A 300 -3.28 12.68 21.49
C THR A 300 -2.32 11.48 21.50
N PRO A 301 -1.04 11.65 21.09
CA PRO A 301 -0.06 10.57 21.11
C PRO A 301 0.05 9.97 22.51
N THR A 302 -0.07 8.64 22.62
CA THR A 302 0.27 7.96 23.87
C THR A 302 1.78 8.00 24.02
N ALA A 303 2.28 8.87 24.90
CA ALA A 303 3.68 8.86 25.26
C ALA A 303 4.04 7.48 25.85
N SER A 304 4.84 6.70 25.12
CA SER A 304 5.47 5.50 25.66
C SER A 304 6.39 5.90 26.81
N GLY A 305 5.87 5.79 28.02
CA GLY A 305 6.56 6.17 29.25
C GLY A 305 7.70 5.22 29.57
N SER A 306 8.90 5.79 29.65
CA SER A 306 9.96 5.28 30.53
C SER A 306 10.69 6.47 31.16
N GLY A 307 10.65 6.53 32.50
CA GLY A 307 11.62 7.30 33.28
C GLY A 307 11.07 8.54 34.01
N SER A 308 10.77 8.33 35.29
CA SER A 308 10.51 9.34 36.32
C SER A 308 11.48 10.54 36.32
N ALA A 309 10.94 11.75 36.47
CA ALA A 309 11.58 12.80 37.24
C ALA A 309 10.53 13.75 37.83
N ALA A 310 10.73 14.05 39.11
CA ALA A 310 9.84 14.76 40.00
C ALA A 310 9.60 16.23 39.60
N GLY A 311 8.46 16.75 40.03
CA GLY A 311 7.96 18.07 39.68
C GLY A 311 8.82 19.25 40.15
N ALA A 312 8.63 20.38 39.48
CA ALA A 312 8.97 21.69 40.00
C ALA A 312 7.83 22.66 39.66
N SER A 313 7.19 23.15 40.72
CA SER A 313 6.15 24.17 40.70
C SER A 313 6.72 25.50 40.17
N ALA A 314 6.03 26.10 39.21
CA ALA A 314 6.32 27.45 38.73
C ALA A 314 5.81 28.49 39.74
N THR A 315 6.72 29.25 40.33
CA THR A 315 6.41 30.54 40.95
C THR A 315 7.42 31.58 40.48
N GLY A 316 6.91 32.66 39.89
CA GLY A 316 7.72 33.77 39.40
C GLY A 316 8.02 34.81 40.48
N LYS A 317 9.18 35.48 40.36
CA LYS A 317 9.33 36.95 40.43
C LYS A 317 10.78 37.41 40.25
N SER A 318 10.94 38.37 39.32
CA SER A 318 11.80 39.56 39.31
C SER A 318 13.16 39.56 40.05
N GLY A 319 14.23 39.82 39.30
CA GLY A 319 15.51 40.33 39.81
C GLY A 319 16.43 40.76 38.68
N ALA A 320 16.63 42.07 38.51
CA ALA A 320 17.54 42.67 37.55
C ALA A 320 19.01 42.54 37.99
N SER A 321 19.93 42.31 37.05
CA SER A 321 21.16 43.11 36.86
C SER A 321 22.14 42.49 35.85
N ASN A 322 22.56 43.35 34.91
CA ASN A 322 23.83 43.40 34.18
C ASN A 322 24.74 42.15 34.14
N SER A 323 24.98 41.65 32.93
CA SER A 323 26.35 41.60 32.42
C SER A 323 26.38 41.61 30.89
N SER A 324 27.12 42.58 30.37
CA SER A 324 27.56 42.74 29.00
C SER A 324 28.37 41.55 28.51
N LYS A 325 28.12 41.10 27.27
CA LYS A 325 29.17 40.62 26.36
C LYS A 325 28.70 40.66 24.90
N SER A 326 29.48 41.40 24.13
CA SER A 326 29.51 41.54 22.68
C SER A 326 29.76 40.22 21.95
N GLY A 327 29.18 40.04 20.77
CA GLY A 327 29.59 39.00 19.83
C GLY A 327 28.72 39.01 18.57
N SER A 328 29.26 39.62 17.52
CA SER A 328 28.63 39.85 16.23
C SER A 328 28.30 38.59 15.43
N SER A 329 27.29 38.74 14.58
CA SER A 329 26.85 37.87 13.49
C SER A 329 27.90 37.62 12.40
N ALA A 330 27.98 36.38 11.93
CA ALA A 330 28.29 35.95 10.56
C ALA A 330 27.66 34.55 10.41
N GLY A 331 26.88 34.19 9.39
CA GLY A 331 27.11 34.41 7.95
C GLY A 331 27.59 33.09 7.35
N ALA A 332 26.66 32.40 6.68
CA ALA A 332 26.67 31.04 6.12
C ALA A 332 27.99 30.43 5.57
N SER A 333 28.05 29.09 5.57
CA SER A 333 28.69 28.30 4.52
C SER A 333 28.00 26.95 4.38
N ALA A 334 27.45 26.69 3.19
CA ALA A 334 26.94 25.39 2.78
C ALA A 334 28.12 24.52 2.32
N THR A 335 28.24 23.32 2.86
CA THR A 335 29.11 22.26 2.33
C THR A 335 28.23 21.16 1.79
N GLY A 336 28.03 21.15 0.48
CA GLY A 336 27.53 19.99 -0.24
C GLY A 336 28.60 18.91 -0.27
N SER A 337 28.25 17.72 0.23
CA SER A 337 29.01 16.50 0.01
C SER A 337 28.11 15.51 -0.71
N SER A 338 28.44 15.26 -1.98
CA SER A 338 27.92 14.17 -2.79
C SER A 338 28.44 12.84 -2.23
N SER A 339 27.56 12.04 -1.62
CA SER A 339 27.85 10.63 -1.30
C SER A 339 27.11 9.74 -2.28
N SER A 340 27.84 9.19 -3.25
CA SER A 340 27.44 8.03 -4.04
C SER A 340 27.35 6.82 -3.11
N ALA A 341 26.14 6.42 -2.72
CA ALA A 341 25.93 5.18 -1.99
C ALA A 341 25.81 4.03 -2.99
N SER A 342 26.81 3.14 -2.97
CA SER A 342 26.70 1.81 -3.57
C SER A 342 25.69 1.00 -2.75
N HIS A 343 24.65 0.50 -3.40
CA HIS A 343 23.65 -0.37 -2.78
C HIS A 343 24.33 -1.67 -2.31
N VAL A 344 24.28 -1.93 -1.01
CA VAL A 344 24.57 -3.24 -0.43
C VAL A 344 23.28 -4.04 -0.48
N ILE A 345 23.25 -5.02 -1.37
CA ILE A 345 22.13 -5.96 -1.51
C ILE A 345 22.23 -6.97 -0.37
N VAL A 346 21.21 -7.00 0.49
CA VAL A 346 20.90 -8.16 1.34
C VAL A 346 19.58 -8.71 0.85
N SER A 347 19.63 -9.72 -0.01
CA SER A 347 18.45 -10.48 -0.42
C SER A 347 18.77 -11.98 -0.46
N GLY A 348 17.77 -12.79 -0.11
CA GLY A 348 17.67 -14.16 -0.58
C GLY A 348 17.70 -15.24 0.49
N PHE A 349 16.61 -15.40 1.24
CA PHE A 349 16.21 -16.71 1.78
C PHE A 349 14.70 -16.91 1.68
N ALA A 350 14.19 -16.96 0.45
CA ALA A 350 12.94 -17.67 0.13
C ALA A 350 12.91 -18.04 -1.36
N THR A 351 13.78 -18.96 -1.79
CA THR A 351 13.53 -19.70 -3.03
C THR A 351 13.79 -21.17 -2.80
N VAL A 352 12.83 -22.00 -3.17
CA VAL A 352 12.95 -23.12 -4.13
C VAL A 352 11.69 -23.97 -3.93
N LEU A 353 10.68 -23.82 -4.81
CA LEU A 353 9.81 -24.91 -5.31
C LEU A 353 8.67 -24.48 -6.27
N GLY A 354 8.49 -23.20 -6.61
CA GLY A 354 7.31 -22.75 -7.41
C GLY A 354 7.45 -22.66 -8.94
N VAL A 355 8.61 -22.87 -9.56
CA VAL A 355 8.83 -22.49 -10.98
C VAL A 355 8.97 -23.68 -11.94
N ALA A 356 8.03 -24.62 -11.88
CA ALA A 356 7.92 -25.69 -12.89
C ALA A 356 6.57 -25.77 -13.61
N ALA A 357 5.56 -24.97 -13.23
CA ALA A 357 4.20 -25.10 -13.79
C ALA A 357 3.86 -24.09 -14.91
N ALA A 358 4.59 -22.99 -15.08
CA ALA A 358 4.19 -21.91 -16.00
C ALA A 358 4.71 -22.04 -17.45
N VAL A 359 5.55 -23.04 -17.77
CA VAL A 359 6.13 -23.22 -19.13
C VAL A 359 5.34 -24.24 -19.98
N ALA A 360 4.30 -24.88 -19.44
CA ALA A 360 3.58 -25.97 -20.12
C ALA A 360 2.31 -25.55 -20.90
N PHE A 361 1.98 -24.26 -21.00
CA PHE A 361 0.76 -23.80 -21.70
C PHE A 361 0.99 -22.90 -22.94
N LEU A 362 2.23 -22.83 -23.44
CA LEU A 362 2.55 -22.20 -24.73
C LEU A 362 3.44 -23.11 -25.60
N ALA A 363 2.98 -24.35 -25.80
CA ALA A 363 3.46 -25.24 -26.88
C ALA A 363 2.28 -25.95 -27.54
#